data_AF-A0A0L8HLZ9-F1
#
_entry.id   AF-A0A0L8HLZ9-F1
#
_cell.length_a   1.000
_cell.length_b   1.000
_cell.length_c   1.000
_cell.angle_alpha   90.00
_cell.angle_beta   90.00
_cell.angle_gamma   90.00
#
_symmetry.space_group_name_H-M   'P 1'
#
loop_
_entity.id
_entity.type
_entity.pdbx_description
1 polymer ?
#
loop_
_entity_poly.entity_id
_entity_poly.type
_entity_poly.pdbx_seq_one_letter_code
_entity_poly.pdbx_strand_id
1 'polypeptide(L)'
;MTGIQNHKLAILMDKLRNRGPLQRSWNESIKAIRVAMADKRHQSDAVDRPQLQRWLDTLQKAMKVLSQLNLVEQLEAVARQVGLSFTPPSGPESQLFVGSDMFYIQVAMDKTGMAKDVKIAHQGEPKSCQDLQEVLSRGDFSEFTSHLEGLCQIYNISGDKKQKTKTFLALQSLECDLSMLAQLQR
;
A
#
# COMPACT_ATOMS: atom_id res chain seq x y z
N MET A 1 -39.72 26.29 -21.47
CA MET A 1 -38.66 25.44 -22.05
C MET A 1 -37.83 24.69 -20.98
N THR A 2 -38.38 24.40 -19.79
CA THR A 2 -37.67 23.80 -18.64
C THR A 2 -38.07 22.34 -18.35
N GLY A 3 -39.24 21.88 -18.83
CA GLY A 3 -39.73 20.51 -18.56
C GLY A 3 -39.00 19.39 -19.29
N ILE A 4 -38.46 19.65 -20.49
CA ILE A 4 -37.78 18.63 -21.32
C ILE A 4 -36.39 18.28 -20.75
N GLN A 5 -35.71 19.25 -20.13
CA GLN A 5 -34.40 19.06 -19.48
C GLN A 5 -34.53 18.17 -18.22
N ASN A 6 -35.57 18.39 -17.40
CA ASN A 6 -35.81 17.60 -16.19
C ASN A 6 -36.17 16.14 -16.47
N HIS A 7 -36.94 15.88 -17.53
CA HIS A 7 -37.26 14.51 -17.92
C HIS A 7 -36.01 13.74 -18.39
N LYS A 8 -35.13 14.41 -19.12
CA LYS A 8 -33.85 13.83 -19.57
C LYS A 8 -32.92 13.52 -18.40
N LEU A 9 -32.86 14.40 -17.40
CA LEU A 9 -32.10 14.19 -16.17
C LEU A 9 -32.67 13.03 -15.34
N ALA A 10 -33.99 12.93 -15.21
CA ALA A 10 -34.65 11.83 -14.48
C ALA A 10 -34.35 10.46 -15.11
N ILE A 11 -34.39 10.37 -16.44
CA ILE A 11 -34.03 9.14 -17.17
C ILE A 11 -32.55 8.79 -16.99
N LEU A 12 -31.66 9.78 -16.98
CA LEU A 12 -30.23 9.56 -16.75
C LEU A 12 -29.95 9.06 -15.32
N MET A 13 -30.62 9.65 -14.33
CA MET A 13 -30.51 9.25 -12.92
C MET A 13 -31.05 7.84 -12.69
N ASP A 14 -32.13 7.45 -13.36
CA ASP A 14 -32.70 6.11 -13.30
C ASP A 14 -31.77 5.06 -13.96
N LYS A 15 -31.17 5.41 -15.11
CA LYS A 15 -30.13 4.58 -15.75
C LYS A 15 -28.90 4.42 -14.86
N LEU A 16 -28.51 5.45 -14.12
CA LEU A 16 -27.36 5.42 -13.23
C LEU A 16 -27.65 4.59 -11.98
N ARG A 17 -28.86 4.71 -11.42
CA ARG A 17 -29.35 3.87 -10.31
C ARG A 17 -29.41 2.39 -10.69
N ASN A 18 -29.84 2.09 -11.92
CA ASN A 18 -29.87 0.72 -12.46
C ASN A 18 -28.48 0.16 -12.82
N ARG A 19 -27.41 0.97 -12.82
CA ARG A 19 -26.01 0.51 -12.92
C ARG A 19 -25.35 0.26 -11.55
N GLY A 20 -25.98 0.65 -10.46
CA GLY A 20 -25.50 0.46 -9.09
C GLY A 20 -25.13 -0.98 -8.68
N PRO A 21 -25.85 -2.04 -9.10
CA PRO A 21 -25.50 -3.42 -8.71
C PRO A 21 -24.39 -4.05 -9.57
N LEU A 22 -23.90 -3.34 -10.59
CA LEU A 22 -22.78 -3.76 -11.43
C LEU A 22 -21.57 -2.86 -11.13
N GLN A 23 -21.18 -2.77 -9.86
CA GLN A 23 -19.91 -2.17 -9.43
C GLN A 23 -18.77 -3.03 -9.98
N ARG A 24 -18.51 -2.86 -11.27
CA ARG A 24 -17.40 -3.47 -11.99
C ARG A 24 -16.13 -3.11 -11.25
N SER A 25 -15.21 -4.07 -11.14
CA SER A 25 -13.89 -3.78 -10.60
C SER A 25 -13.33 -2.57 -11.34
N TRP A 26 -12.58 -1.71 -10.66
CA TRP A 26 -12.12 -0.48 -11.30
C TRP A 26 -11.29 -0.76 -12.57
N ASN A 27 -10.61 -1.90 -12.62
CA ASN A 27 -9.95 -2.42 -13.82
C ASN A 27 -10.92 -2.68 -14.99
N GLU A 28 -12.10 -3.23 -14.73
CA GLU A 28 -13.15 -3.41 -15.73
C GLU A 28 -13.78 -2.08 -16.15
N SER A 29 -13.90 -1.12 -15.23
CA SER A 29 -14.35 0.25 -15.55
C SER A 29 -13.37 0.96 -16.48
N ILE A 30 -12.06 0.87 -16.22
CA ILE A 30 -11.00 1.35 -17.11
C ILE A 30 -11.11 0.70 -18.49
N LYS A 31 -11.24 -0.63 -18.55
CA LYS A 31 -11.36 -1.36 -19.82
C LYS A 31 -12.61 -0.92 -20.59
N ALA A 32 -13.74 -0.78 -19.90
CA ALA A 32 -14.99 -0.31 -20.50
C ALA A 32 -14.85 1.11 -21.06
N ILE A 33 -14.19 2.02 -20.34
CA ILE A 33 -13.97 3.40 -20.82
C ILE A 33 -13.03 3.41 -22.03
N ARG A 34 -11.94 2.62 -22.02
CA ARG A 34 -11.04 2.48 -23.19
C ARG A 34 -11.77 1.94 -24.43
N VAL A 35 -12.62 0.92 -24.26
CA VAL A 35 -13.44 0.35 -25.34
C VAL A 35 -14.46 1.37 -25.85
N ALA A 36 -15.11 2.11 -24.95
CA ALA A 36 -16.07 3.16 -25.32
C ALA A 36 -15.41 4.35 -26.04
N MET A 37 -14.18 4.73 -25.66
CA MET A 37 -13.40 5.76 -26.36
C MET A 37 -12.92 5.28 -27.75
N ALA A 38 -12.64 3.98 -27.90
CA ALA A 38 -12.23 3.38 -29.18
C ALA A 38 -13.41 3.19 -30.15
N ASP A 39 -14.63 3.01 -29.65
CA ASP A 39 -15.82 2.87 -30.48
C ASP A 39 -16.21 4.22 -31.12
N LYS A 40 -15.90 4.38 -32.42
CA LYS A 40 -16.16 5.59 -33.22
C LYS A 40 -17.66 5.88 -33.43
N ARG A 41 -18.56 5.01 -32.95
CA ARG A 41 -20.02 5.14 -33.14
C ARG A 41 -20.69 6.13 -32.18
N HIS A 42 -20.03 6.50 -31.09
CA HIS A 42 -20.49 7.58 -30.22
C HIS A 42 -19.78 8.87 -30.63
N GLN A 43 -20.54 9.84 -31.14
CA GLN A 43 -20.14 11.24 -31.25
C GLN A 43 -19.96 11.81 -29.82
N SER A 44 -18.99 11.30 -29.07
CA SER A 44 -18.41 12.04 -27.96
C SER A 44 -17.58 13.13 -28.62
N ASP A 45 -17.94 14.38 -28.37
CA ASP A 45 -17.32 15.56 -28.95
C ASP A 45 -15.79 15.43 -28.88
N ALA A 46 -15.11 15.81 -29.96
CA ALA A 46 -13.65 15.72 -30.07
C ALA A 46 -12.91 16.45 -28.91
N VAL A 47 -13.62 17.33 -28.19
CA VAL A 47 -13.18 18.09 -27.01
C VAL A 47 -13.25 17.27 -25.71
N ASP A 48 -14.18 16.32 -25.58
CA ASP A 48 -14.36 15.53 -24.36
C ASP A 48 -13.38 14.35 -24.28
N ARG A 49 -13.01 13.79 -25.44
CA ARG A 49 -12.03 12.69 -25.53
C ARG A 49 -10.69 12.98 -24.83
N PRO A 50 -10.01 14.13 -25.04
CA PRO A 50 -8.76 14.43 -24.34
C PRO A 50 -8.95 14.68 -22.84
N GLN A 51 -10.10 15.22 -22.41
CA GLN A 51 -10.40 15.40 -20.99
C GLN A 51 -10.65 14.05 -20.29
N LEU A 52 -11.44 13.18 -20.91
CA LEU A 52 -11.67 11.82 -20.44
C LEU A 52 -10.37 11.02 -20.38
N GLN A 53 -9.51 11.15 -21.38
CA GLN A 53 -8.18 10.55 -21.38
C GLN A 53 -7.33 11.09 -20.23
N ARG A 54 -7.32 12.41 -20.00
CA ARG A 54 -6.59 13.03 -18.89
C ARG A 54 -7.10 12.56 -17.52
N TRP A 55 -8.41 12.46 -17.32
CA TRP A 55 -8.99 11.95 -16.08
C TRP A 55 -8.69 10.47 -15.91
N LEU A 56 -8.78 9.68 -16.99
CA LEU A 56 -8.43 8.27 -16.96
C LEU A 56 -6.95 8.08 -16.65
N ASP A 57 -6.06 8.89 -17.21
CA ASP A 57 -4.63 8.86 -16.91
C ASP A 57 -4.35 9.29 -15.47
N THR A 58 -5.08 10.28 -14.94
CA THR A 58 -4.95 10.73 -13.55
C THR A 58 -5.45 9.65 -12.58
N LEU A 59 -6.60 9.03 -12.87
CA LEU A 59 -7.14 7.91 -12.11
C LEU A 59 -6.22 6.69 -12.21
N GLN A 60 -5.67 6.39 -13.38
CA GLN A 60 -4.70 5.30 -13.56
C GLN A 60 -3.38 5.57 -12.84
N LYS A 61 -2.91 6.81 -12.79
CA LYS A 61 -1.74 7.18 -11.99
C LYS A 61 -2.00 7.01 -10.50
N ALA A 62 -3.15 7.48 -10.02
CA ALA A 62 -3.57 7.30 -8.63
C ALA A 62 -3.70 5.82 -8.24
N MET A 63 -4.10 4.96 -9.18
CA MET A 63 -4.22 3.52 -8.95
C MET A 63 -2.95 2.71 -9.15
N LYS A 64 -2.06 3.13 -10.07
CA LYS A 64 -0.79 2.42 -10.35
C LYS A 64 0.07 2.26 -9.11
N VAL A 65 -0.16 3.11 -8.11
CA VAL A 65 0.46 3.07 -6.79
C VAL A 65 0.29 1.70 -6.11
N LEU A 66 -0.71 0.89 -6.46
CA LEU A 66 -1.10 -0.29 -5.68
C LEU A 66 -1.24 -1.58 -6.50
N SER A 67 -0.37 -1.82 -7.48
CA SER A 67 -0.26 -3.17 -8.08
C SER A 67 0.75 -4.02 -7.32
N GLN A 68 0.51 -5.34 -7.22
CA GLN A 68 1.41 -6.27 -6.53
C GLN A 68 2.86 -6.12 -7.02
N LEU A 69 3.03 -6.02 -8.35
CA LEU A 69 4.33 -5.83 -8.97
C LEU A 69 4.99 -4.51 -8.56
N ASN A 70 4.23 -3.40 -8.58
CA ASN A 70 4.75 -2.09 -8.20
C ASN A 70 5.16 -2.05 -6.72
N LEU A 71 4.38 -2.64 -5.83
CA LEU A 71 4.74 -2.71 -4.41
C LEU A 71 6.03 -3.52 -4.20
N VAL A 72 6.18 -4.65 -4.90
CA VAL A 72 7.40 -5.48 -4.87
C VAL A 72 8.61 -4.69 -5.38
N GLU A 73 8.49 -4.01 -6.52
CA GLU A 73 9.57 -3.18 -7.09
C GLU A 73 9.96 -2.02 -6.17
N GLN A 74 8.98 -1.34 -5.57
CA GLN A 74 9.24 -0.26 -4.61
C GLN A 74 9.92 -0.79 -3.34
N LEU A 75 9.47 -1.93 -2.80
CA LEU A 75 10.08 -2.54 -1.63
C LEU A 75 11.50 -3.06 -1.90
N GLU A 76 11.76 -3.60 -3.09
CA GLU A 76 13.10 -3.99 -3.52
C GLU A 76 14.02 -2.77 -3.62
N ALA A 77 13.53 -1.67 -4.21
CA ALA A 77 14.26 -0.42 -4.30
C ALA A 77 14.61 0.16 -2.92
N VAL A 78 13.65 0.16 -2.00
CA VAL A 78 13.85 0.60 -0.61
C VAL A 78 14.86 -0.31 0.10
N ALA A 79 14.72 -1.63 0.00
CA ALA A 79 15.64 -2.57 0.60
C ALA A 79 17.07 -2.33 0.09
N ARG A 80 17.24 -2.13 -1.22
CA ARG A 80 18.53 -1.82 -1.84
C ARG A 80 19.10 -0.47 -1.38
N GLN A 81 18.26 0.55 -1.23
CA GLN A 81 18.68 1.87 -0.75
C GLN A 81 19.23 1.81 0.68
N VAL A 82 18.55 1.06 1.55
CA VAL A 82 18.92 0.94 2.97
C VAL A 82 20.04 -0.10 3.18
N GLY A 83 20.30 -0.96 2.19
CA GLY A 83 21.31 -2.04 2.29
C GLY A 83 20.77 -3.31 2.96
N LEU A 84 19.48 -3.57 2.84
CA LEU A 84 18.79 -4.74 3.35
C LEU A 84 18.69 -5.83 2.28
N SER A 85 18.61 -7.08 2.73
CA SER A 85 18.29 -8.22 1.88
C SER A 85 16.81 -8.23 1.52
N PHE A 86 16.51 -8.57 0.27
CA PHE A 86 15.15 -8.66 -0.26
C PHE A 86 14.88 -10.05 -0.81
N THR A 87 13.78 -10.67 -0.39
CA THR A 87 13.28 -11.92 -0.95
C THR A 87 11.92 -11.65 -1.61
N PRO A 88 11.81 -11.84 -2.94
CA PRO A 88 10.57 -11.59 -3.66
C PRO A 88 9.47 -12.56 -3.21
N PRO A 89 8.19 -12.20 -3.44
CA PRO A 89 7.07 -13.01 -3.01
C PRO A 89 7.14 -14.42 -3.58
N SER A 90 7.15 -15.41 -2.70
CA SER A 90 7.27 -16.84 -3.06
C SER A 90 6.13 -17.65 -2.44
N GLY A 91 5.51 -18.52 -3.24
CA GLY A 91 4.45 -19.42 -2.79
C GLY A 91 3.02 -18.86 -2.88
N PRO A 92 2.00 -19.63 -2.42
CA PRO A 92 0.59 -19.32 -2.61
C PRO A 92 0.10 -18.10 -1.81
N GLU A 93 0.84 -17.66 -0.79
CA GLU A 93 0.45 -16.56 0.11
C GLU A 93 1.04 -15.19 -0.28
N SER A 94 1.78 -15.08 -1.40
CA SER A 94 2.42 -13.83 -1.86
C SER A 94 3.13 -13.07 -0.73
N GLN A 95 3.93 -13.78 0.05
CA GLN A 95 4.68 -13.23 1.17
C GLN A 95 6.09 -12.85 0.73
N LEU A 96 6.48 -11.60 0.96
CA LEU A 96 7.82 -11.09 0.71
C LEU A 96 8.57 -10.84 2.03
N PHE A 97 9.91 -10.85 1.95
CA PHE A 97 10.76 -10.63 3.10
C PHE A 97 11.80 -9.53 2.84
N VAL A 98 11.94 -8.61 3.78
CA VAL A 98 12.99 -7.57 3.80
C VAL A 98 13.77 -7.74 5.10
N GLY A 99 15.08 -7.94 5.08
CA GLY A 99 15.81 -8.29 6.30
C GLY A 99 17.24 -7.80 6.38
N SER A 100 17.70 -7.63 7.61
CA SER A 100 19.08 -7.39 8.01
C SER A 100 19.60 -8.59 8.82
N ASP A 101 20.83 -8.52 9.31
CA ASP A 101 21.43 -9.55 10.18
C ASP A 101 20.73 -9.66 11.54
N MET A 102 20.05 -8.59 11.96
CA MET A 102 19.45 -8.43 13.29
C MET A 102 17.92 -8.55 13.31
N PHE A 103 17.24 -8.34 12.18
CA PHE A 103 15.79 -8.42 12.08
C PHE A 103 15.35 -8.75 10.66
N TYR A 104 14.13 -9.25 10.50
CA TYR A 104 13.48 -9.32 9.20
C TYR A 104 12.02 -8.86 9.31
N ILE A 105 11.49 -8.41 8.18
CA ILE A 105 10.14 -7.93 7.99
C ILE A 105 9.49 -8.83 6.96
N GLN A 106 8.33 -9.35 7.31
CA GLN A 106 7.48 -10.14 6.43
C GLN A 106 6.27 -9.28 6.05
N VAL A 107 6.05 -9.11 4.76
CA VAL A 107 4.85 -8.43 4.25
C VAL A 107 4.00 -9.45 3.52
N ALA A 108 2.79 -9.68 4.04
CA ALA A 108 1.79 -10.51 3.39
C ALA A 108 0.92 -9.64 2.50
N MET A 109 0.77 -10.02 1.23
CA MET A 109 -0.03 -9.27 0.26
C MET A 109 -1.40 -9.92 0.04
N ASP A 110 -2.43 -9.12 -0.21
CA ASP A 110 -3.72 -9.61 -0.68
C ASP A 110 -3.72 -9.83 -2.20
N LYS A 111 -4.71 -10.56 -2.72
CA LYS A 111 -4.93 -10.82 -4.17
C LYS A 111 -5.08 -9.54 -4.99
N THR A 112 -5.35 -8.42 -4.34
CA THR A 112 -5.44 -7.08 -4.91
C THR A 112 -4.08 -6.41 -5.09
N GLY A 113 -3.01 -6.95 -4.50
CA GLY A 113 -1.66 -6.39 -4.53
C GLY A 113 -1.34 -5.40 -3.40
N MET A 114 -2.21 -5.32 -2.39
CA MET A 114 -2.04 -4.48 -1.20
C MET A 114 -1.33 -5.22 -0.07
N ALA A 115 -0.56 -4.50 0.76
CA ALA A 115 -0.06 -5.03 2.02
C ALA A 115 -1.22 -5.30 2.98
N LYS A 116 -1.46 -6.58 3.30
CA LYS A 116 -2.52 -7.04 4.19
C LYS A 116 -2.06 -7.11 5.64
N ASP A 117 -0.82 -7.54 5.86
CA ASP A 117 -0.22 -7.66 7.20
C ASP A 117 1.29 -7.48 7.07
N VAL A 118 1.87 -6.79 8.05
CA VAL A 118 3.30 -6.51 8.12
C VAL A 118 3.79 -6.97 9.48
N LYS A 119 4.73 -7.90 9.50
CA LYS A 119 5.29 -8.44 10.73
C LYS A 119 6.78 -8.17 10.80
N ILE A 120 7.26 -7.76 11.97
CA ILE A 120 8.68 -7.56 12.26
C ILE A 120 9.14 -8.63 13.22
N ALA A 121 10.24 -9.30 12.89
CA ALA A 121 10.89 -10.29 13.73
C ALA A 121 12.31 -9.83 14.06
N HIS A 122 12.52 -9.46 15.32
CA HIS A 122 13.85 -9.18 15.86
C HIS A 122 14.49 -10.46 16.41
N GLN A 123 13.78 -11.12 17.32
CA GLN A 123 14.15 -12.42 17.92
C GLN A 123 12.87 -13.15 18.34
N GLY A 124 12.72 -14.42 17.92
CA GLY A 124 11.52 -15.20 18.21
C GLY A 124 10.39 -14.95 17.22
N GLU A 125 9.15 -14.93 17.72
CA GLU A 125 7.96 -14.86 16.85
C GLU A 125 7.77 -13.48 16.22
N PRO A 126 7.44 -13.39 14.91
CA PRO A 126 7.13 -12.14 14.23
C PRO A 126 5.94 -11.43 14.87
N LYS A 127 6.10 -10.15 15.20
CA LYS A 127 5.04 -9.30 15.75
C LYS A 127 4.45 -8.43 14.65
N SER A 128 3.12 -8.36 14.59
CA SER A 128 2.43 -7.47 13.63
C SER A 128 2.68 -6.01 14.01
N CYS A 129 3.04 -5.19 13.03
CA CYS A 129 3.32 -3.77 13.18
C CYS A 129 2.30 -2.98 12.35
N GLN A 130 1.31 -2.41 13.04
CA GLN A 130 0.23 -1.65 12.41
C GLN A 130 0.75 -0.39 11.73
N ASP A 131 1.75 0.28 12.32
CA ASP A 131 2.34 1.50 11.76
C ASP A 131 2.92 1.24 10.35
N LEU A 132 3.75 0.21 10.19
CA LEU A 132 4.29 -0.15 8.87
C LEU A 132 3.21 -0.61 7.90
N GLN A 133 2.18 -1.31 8.39
CA GLN A 133 1.03 -1.71 7.59
C GLN A 133 0.27 -0.49 7.06
N GLU A 134 0.03 0.52 7.90
CA GLU A 134 -0.63 1.75 7.51
C GLU A 134 0.18 2.53 6.48
N VAL A 135 1.49 2.69 6.70
CA VAL A 135 2.38 3.39 5.77
C VAL A 135 2.39 2.73 4.39
N LEU A 136 2.50 1.39 4.34
CA LEU A 136 2.43 0.64 3.08
C LEU A 136 1.04 0.69 2.43
N SER A 137 -0.04 0.73 3.22
CA SER A 137 -1.40 0.87 2.68
C SER A 137 -1.64 2.23 2.02
N ARG A 138 -0.97 3.28 2.51
CA ARG A 138 -0.97 4.64 1.93
C ARG A 138 -0.05 4.77 0.71
N GLY A 139 0.84 3.80 0.49
CA GLY A 139 1.87 3.84 -0.55
C GLY A 139 2.97 4.86 -0.26
N ASP A 140 3.17 5.25 1.01
CA ASP A 140 4.21 6.20 1.39
C ASP A 140 5.54 5.47 1.62
N PHE A 141 6.25 5.21 0.53
CA PHE A 141 7.54 4.53 0.58
C PHE A 141 8.66 5.41 1.18
N SER A 142 8.48 6.73 1.25
CA SER A 142 9.45 7.63 1.88
C SER A 142 9.43 7.47 3.39
N GLU A 143 8.23 7.50 3.98
CA GLU A 143 8.03 7.25 5.40
C GLU A 143 8.43 5.81 5.77
N PHE A 144 8.10 4.84 4.92
CA PHE A 144 8.53 3.45 5.13
C PHE A 144 10.07 3.33 5.16
N THR A 145 10.77 3.99 4.24
CA THR A 145 12.24 4.01 4.21
C THR A 145 12.82 4.62 5.49
N SER A 146 12.26 5.75 5.96
CA SER A 146 12.69 6.39 7.21
C SER A 146 12.53 5.46 8.42
N HIS A 147 11.45 4.69 8.49
CA HIS A 147 11.25 3.70 9.54
C HIS A 147 12.30 2.58 9.49
N LEU A 148 12.62 2.08 8.30
CA LEU A 148 13.66 1.04 8.12
C LEU A 148 15.06 1.55 8.47
N GLU A 149 15.39 2.78 8.09
CA GLU A 149 16.65 3.42 8.47
C GLU A 149 16.74 3.58 10.00
N GLY A 150 15.65 4.03 10.64
CA GLY A 150 15.56 4.09 12.11
C GLY A 150 15.77 2.72 12.77
N LEU A 151 15.13 1.67 12.25
CA LEU A 151 15.32 0.29 12.73
C LEU A 151 16.78 -0.17 12.58
N CYS A 152 17.44 0.17 11.46
CA CYS A 152 18.85 -0.14 11.26
C CYS A 152 19.74 0.61 12.25
N GLN A 153 19.44 1.87 12.54
CA GLN A 153 20.20 2.70 13.49
C GLN A 153 20.16 2.16 14.92
N ILE A 154 19.05 1.57 15.37
CA ILE A 154 18.94 0.91 16.68
C ILE A 154 20.00 -0.20 16.82
N TYR A 155 20.33 -0.87 15.72
CA TYR A 155 21.33 -1.94 15.67
C TYR A 155 22.73 -1.48 15.27
N ASN A 156 22.94 -0.19 15.00
CA ASN A 156 24.24 0.40 14.69
C ASN A 156 25.07 0.69 15.95
N ILE A 157 24.99 -0.20 16.94
CA ILE A 157 25.76 -0.15 18.17
C ILE A 157 26.97 -1.07 17.99
N SER A 158 28.17 -0.64 18.38
CA SER A 158 29.37 -1.48 18.35
C SER A 158 29.18 -2.70 19.25
N GLY A 159 29.29 -3.90 18.67
CA GLY A 159 29.17 -5.14 19.43
C GLY A 159 28.82 -6.34 18.55
N ASP A 160 29.07 -7.53 19.07
CA ASP A 160 28.66 -8.77 18.41
C ASP A 160 27.13 -8.94 18.44
N LYS A 161 26.60 -9.89 17.66
CA LYS A 161 25.16 -10.14 17.58
C LYS A 161 24.54 -10.39 18.97
N LYS A 162 25.26 -11.06 19.87
CA LYS A 162 24.80 -11.35 21.24
C LYS A 162 24.67 -10.09 22.09
N GLN A 163 25.61 -9.17 21.98
CA GLN A 163 25.56 -7.87 22.66
C GLN A 163 24.39 -7.04 22.14
N LYS A 164 24.24 -6.91 20.82
CA LYS A 164 23.09 -6.20 20.20
C LYS A 164 21.75 -6.78 20.65
N THR A 165 21.66 -8.10 20.71
CA THR A 165 20.50 -8.83 21.25
C THR A 165 20.19 -8.44 22.69
N LYS A 166 21.19 -8.44 23.58
CA LYS A 166 21.01 -8.09 24.99
C LYS A 166 20.62 -6.61 25.16
N THR A 167 21.23 -5.71 24.38
CA THR A 167 20.87 -4.29 24.41
C THR A 167 19.43 -4.09 23.97
N PHE A 168 18.99 -4.76 22.91
CA PHE A 168 17.60 -4.70 22.47
C PHE A 168 16.62 -5.19 23.55
N LEU A 169 16.93 -6.31 24.22
CA LEU A 169 16.12 -6.80 25.34
C LEU A 169 16.07 -5.81 26.51
N ALA A 170 17.20 -5.17 26.83
CA ALA A 170 17.26 -4.15 27.87
C ALA A 170 16.40 -2.91 27.50
N LEU A 171 16.44 -2.47 26.24
CA LEU A 171 15.58 -1.39 25.73
C LEU A 171 14.10 -1.76 25.80
N GLN A 172 13.74 -2.99 25.43
CA GLN A 172 12.37 -3.47 25.49
C GLN A 172 11.86 -3.56 26.94
N SER A 173 12.69 -4.02 27.88
CA SER A 173 12.36 -4.00 29.30
C SER A 173 12.17 -2.57 29.81
N LEU A 174 13.05 -1.64 29.42
CA LEU A 174 12.94 -0.23 29.79
C LEU A 174 11.65 0.40 29.25
N GLU A 175 11.29 0.12 28.00
CA GLU A 175 10.03 0.58 27.40
C GLU A 175 8.81 0.06 28.17
N CYS A 176 8.84 -1.22 28.58
CA CYS A 176 7.81 -1.83 29.40
C CYS A 176 7.70 -1.11 30.75
N ASP A 177 8.83 -0.90 31.43
CA ASP A 177 8.89 -0.24 32.73
C ASP A 177 8.37 1.20 32.66
N LEU A 178 8.79 1.96 31.63
CA LEU A 178 8.30 3.33 31.39
C LEU A 178 6.80 3.36 31.08
N SER A 179 6.31 2.40 30.31
CA SER A 179 4.87 2.28 30.00
C SER A 179 4.04 1.97 31.25
N MET A 180 4.53 1.08 32.12
CA MET A 180 3.91 0.79 33.41
C MET A 180 3.90 2.02 34.31
N LEU A 181 5.02 2.75 34.41
CA LEU A 181 5.11 3.98 35.21
C LEU A 181 4.16 5.08 34.69
N ALA A 182 4.05 5.26 33.38
CA ALA A 182 3.14 6.23 32.78
C ALA A 182 1.67 5.90 33.07
N GLN A 183 1.33 4.61 33.17
CA GLN A 183 -0.02 4.16 33.55
C GLN A 183 -0.31 4.37 35.05
N LEU A 184 0.70 4.25 35.91
CA LEU A 184 0.58 4.51 37.35
C LEU A 184 0.48 6.01 37.70
N GLN A 185 0.85 6.90 36.77
CA GLN A 185 0.70 8.36 36.91
C GLN A 185 -0.65 8.89 36.41
N ARG A 186 -1.54 8.02 35.91
CA ARG A 186 -2.95 8.34 35.63
C ARG A 186 -3.84 7.95 36.80
#